data_AF-A0A072P8U8-F1
#
_entry.id   AF-A0A072P8U8-F1
#
_cell.length_a   1.000
_cell.length_b   1.000
_cell.length_c   1.000
_cell.angle_alpha   90.00
_cell.angle_beta   90.00
_cell.angle_gamma   90.00
#
_symmetry.space_group_name_H-M   'P 1'
#
loop_
_entity.id
_entity.type
_entity.pdbx_description
1 polymer ?
#
loop_
_entity_poly.entity_id
_entity_poly.type
_entity_poly.pdbx_seq_one_letter_code
_entity_poly.pdbx_strand_id
1 'polypeptide(L)'
;MADEKQQRTDTNCCVRSGGQHRDASLQLSSEYERLSTADWLKQILARSESISTYEVVSMTWVKALTSPFSHEFIQFIVEDSTTRKRTRIAVGREETGDWVVCGWNWRSGDPPSHHYNLPLPLLSLNFHESNRPDICAVSRLFAMVTERRPEYRMVREMCWWYAETIFEEMHSRYGCSIKEWKWAKYRYSFIVVTRLFQRRALRKHAEAFRLQIANTMHY
;
A
#
# COMPACT_ATOMS: atom_id res chain seq x y z
N MET A 1 -31.12 -64.83 -31.75
CA MET A 1 -31.34 -64.31 -30.40
C MET A 1 -30.72 -62.92 -30.39
N ALA A 2 -31.33 -61.84 -30.91
CA ALA A 2 -32.68 -61.32 -30.70
C ALA A 2 -33.04 -61.23 -29.20
N ASP A 3 -33.52 -60.14 -28.62
CA ASP A 3 -33.66 -58.71 -28.94
C ASP A 3 -34.29 -58.07 -27.67
N GLU A 4 -34.24 -56.74 -27.53
CA GLU A 4 -35.17 -55.88 -26.73
C GLU A 4 -35.19 -56.01 -25.17
N LYS A 5 -35.43 -55.00 -24.33
CA LYS A 5 -35.96 -53.60 -24.37
C LYS A 5 -35.60 -52.96 -22.99
N GLN A 6 -35.02 -51.77 -22.85
CA GLN A 6 -35.53 -50.39 -23.03
C GLN A 6 -36.60 -49.90 -22.01
N GLN A 7 -36.25 -48.91 -21.18
CA GLN A 7 -37.07 -47.80 -20.64
C GLN A 7 -36.10 -46.78 -20.02
N ARG A 8 -35.66 -45.68 -20.66
CA ARG A 8 -36.31 -44.37 -20.92
C ARG A 8 -37.08 -43.77 -19.74
N THR A 9 -36.53 -42.68 -19.19
CA THR A 9 -37.25 -41.40 -19.05
C THR A 9 -36.28 -40.24 -19.25
N ASP A 10 -36.62 -39.39 -20.22
CA ASP A 10 -36.00 -38.10 -20.50
C ASP A 10 -36.58 -37.04 -19.56
N THR A 11 -35.78 -36.07 -19.12
CA THR A 11 -36.26 -34.67 -19.07
C THR A 11 -35.08 -33.70 -19.16
N ASN A 12 -34.96 -33.12 -20.37
CA ASN A 12 -34.26 -31.88 -20.63
C ASN A 12 -34.85 -30.73 -19.80
N CYS A 13 -34.01 -29.93 -19.17
CA CYS A 13 -34.27 -28.49 -19.08
C CYS A 13 -32.96 -27.69 -19.08
N CYS A 14 -32.65 -27.15 -20.25
CA CYS A 14 -31.74 -26.01 -20.43
C CYS A 14 -32.15 -24.85 -19.53
N VAL A 15 -31.27 -24.38 -18.63
CA VAL A 15 -31.23 -22.97 -18.23
C VAL A 15 -29.78 -22.51 -18.04
N ARG A 16 -29.30 -21.86 -19.10
CA ARG A 16 -28.44 -20.67 -19.13
C ARG A 16 -27.15 -20.72 -18.32
N SER A 17 -26.08 -20.92 -19.09
CA SER A 17 -24.79 -20.26 -19.02
C SER A 17 -24.90 -18.79 -18.63
N GLY A 18 -25.02 -18.52 -17.32
CA GLY A 18 -24.77 -17.23 -16.73
C GLY A 18 -23.26 -17.11 -16.50
N GLY A 19 -22.50 -16.95 -17.58
CA GLY A 19 -21.14 -16.47 -17.48
C GLY A 19 -21.19 -15.11 -16.83
N GLN A 20 -21.02 -15.07 -15.51
CA GLN A 20 -20.58 -13.86 -14.84
C GLN A 20 -19.15 -13.61 -15.35
N HIS A 21 -19.08 -12.90 -16.47
CA HIS A 21 -18.00 -11.94 -16.69
C HIS A 21 -18.06 -10.98 -15.50
N ARG A 22 -17.47 -11.42 -14.37
CA ARG A 22 -16.93 -10.48 -13.40
C ARG A 22 -15.87 -9.76 -14.18
N ASP A 23 -16.19 -8.53 -14.53
CA ASP A 23 -15.26 -7.56 -15.06
C ASP A 23 -14.05 -7.60 -14.13
N ALA A 24 -12.98 -8.25 -14.57
CA ALA A 24 -11.79 -8.55 -13.78
C ALA A 24 -10.91 -7.30 -13.72
N SER A 25 -11.52 -6.15 -13.42
CA SER A 25 -10.79 -4.97 -13.03
C SER A 25 -10.18 -5.28 -11.67
N LEU A 26 -8.94 -5.73 -11.71
CA LEU A 26 -8.09 -5.95 -10.56
C LEU A 26 -8.03 -4.65 -9.74
N GLN A 27 -8.91 -4.49 -8.77
CA GLN A 27 -8.54 -3.68 -7.61
C GLN A 27 -7.45 -4.50 -6.91
N LEU A 28 -6.37 -3.87 -6.45
CA LEU A 28 -5.29 -4.46 -5.65
C LEU A 28 -5.82 -4.93 -4.26
N SER A 29 -6.88 -5.73 -4.29
CA SER A 29 -7.97 -5.90 -3.31
C SER A 29 -8.83 -4.64 -3.12
N SER A 30 -10.14 -4.79 -3.32
CA SER A 30 -11.16 -3.83 -2.85
C SER A 30 -11.42 -3.99 -1.35
N GLU A 31 -10.96 -5.11 -0.78
CA GLU A 31 -11.15 -5.48 0.61
C GLU A 31 -9.86 -5.20 1.38
N TYR A 32 -10.01 -4.78 2.64
CA TYR A 32 -8.87 -4.50 3.49
C TYR A 32 -8.05 -5.78 3.70
N GLU A 33 -6.77 -5.71 3.34
CA GLU A 33 -5.82 -6.79 3.54
C GLU A 33 -4.53 -6.27 4.20
N ARG A 34 -4.01 -7.07 5.13
CA ARG A 34 -2.71 -6.86 5.77
C ARG A 34 -1.87 -8.12 5.55
N LEU A 35 -0.81 -7.99 4.78
CA LEU A 35 0.05 -9.08 4.33
C LEU A 35 1.48 -8.85 4.82
N SER A 36 2.21 -9.93 5.12
CA SER A 36 3.66 -9.80 5.27
C SER A 36 4.29 -9.36 3.94
N THR A 37 5.46 -8.73 3.96
CA THR A 37 6.14 -8.33 2.71
C THR A 37 6.45 -9.54 1.81
N ALA A 38 6.71 -10.70 2.40
CA ALA A 38 6.95 -11.95 1.66
C ALA A 38 5.66 -12.50 1.02
N ASP A 39 4.55 -12.51 1.75
CA ASP A 39 3.25 -12.94 1.21
C ASP A 39 2.76 -11.99 0.12
N TRP A 40 2.97 -10.68 0.32
CA TRP A 40 2.64 -9.68 -0.69
C TRP A 40 3.46 -9.90 -1.97
N LEU A 41 4.78 -10.09 -1.86
CA LEU A 41 5.62 -10.44 -3.00
C LEU A 41 5.14 -11.71 -3.70
N LYS A 42 4.83 -12.78 -2.94
CA LYS A 42 4.31 -14.03 -3.49
C LYS A 42 3.02 -13.82 -4.28
N GLN A 43 2.08 -13.03 -3.76
CA GLN A 43 0.84 -12.70 -4.46
C GLN A 43 1.08 -11.89 -5.74
N ILE A 44 1.98 -10.90 -5.69
CA ILE A 44 2.35 -10.05 -6.83
C ILE A 44 2.99 -10.91 -7.93
N LEU A 45 3.95 -11.78 -7.60
CA LEU A 45 4.59 -12.65 -8.58
C LEU A 45 3.63 -13.66 -9.22
N ALA A 46 2.73 -14.24 -8.42
CA ALA A 46 1.71 -15.17 -8.92
C ALA A 46 0.73 -14.52 -9.91
N ARG A 47 0.66 -13.18 -9.94
CA ARG A 47 -0.24 -12.40 -10.79
C ARG A 47 0.52 -11.50 -11.77
N SER A 48 1.83 -11.71 -11.95
CA SER A 48 2.74 -10.79 -12.64
C SER A 48 2.27 -10.35 -14.04
N GLU A 49 1.69 -11.24 -14.84
CA GLU A 49 1.14 -10.88 -16.16
C GLU A 49 -0.01 -9.86 -16.05
N SER A 50 -0.93 -10.09 -15.10
CA SER A 50 -2.13 -9.28 -14.91
C SER A 50 -1.90 -7.93 -14.24
N ILE A 51 -0.74 -7.74 -13.61
CA ILE A 51 -0.37 -6.50 -12.93
C ILE A 51 0.83 -5.80 -13.59
N SER A 52 1.21 -6.25 -14.79
CA SER A 52 2.32 -5.68 -15.56
C SER A 52 2.11 -4.21 -15.93
N THR A 53 0.87 -3.74 -15.95
CA THR A 53 0.50 -2.34 -16.21
C THR A 53 0.53 -1.45 -14.96
N TYR A 54 0.82 -2.00 -13.78
CA TYR A 54 0.75 -1.27 -12.52
C TYR A 54 2.08 -0.63 -12.16
N GLU A 55 2.08 0.68 -12.08
CA GLU A 55 3.26 1.51 -11.84
C GLU A 55 3.08 2.36 -10.58
N VAL A 56 4.17 2.59 -9.85
CA VAL A 56 4.17 3.48 -8.69
C VAL A 56 4.37 4.93 -9.14
N VAL A 57 3.35 5.75 -8.93
CA VAL A 57 3.33 7.17 -9.34
C VAL A 57 3.99 8.07 -8.31
N SER A 58 3.79 7.77 -7.04
CA SER A 58 4.38 8.53 -5.94
C SER A 58 4.55 7.68 -4.70
N MET A 59 5.52 8.07 -3.89
CA MET A 59 5.81 7.45 -2.60
C MET A 59 6.00 8.55 -1.56
N THR A 60 5.45 8.40 -0.37
CA THR A 60 5.53 9.37 0.71
C THR A 60 5.91 8.66 1.99
N TRP A 61 6.97 9.15 2.63
CA TRP A 61 7.30 8.78 3.99
C TRP A 61 6.41 9.57 4.94
N VAL A 62 5.66 8.86 5.77
CA VAL A 62 4.63 9.40 6.66
C VAL A 62 4.97 9.08 8.12
N LYS A 63 4.61 10.01 9.00
CA LYS A 63 4.59 9.81 10.46
C LYS A 63 3.17 9.84 10.98
N ALA A 64 2.76 8.83 11.74
CA ALA A 64 1.48 8.81 12.44
C ALA A 64 1.57 9.54 13.78
N LEU A 65 0.87 10.67 13.92
CA LEU A 65 0.97 11.54 15.09
C LEU A 65 0.27 11.00 16.35
N THR A 66 -0.64 10.04 16.20
CA THR A 66 -1.36 9.42 17.32
C THR A 66 -0.73 8.12 17.78
N SER A 67 0.26 7.59 17.05
CA SER A 67 1.00 6.42 17.49
C SER A 67 1.81 6.78 18.76
N PRO A 68 1.76 5.97 19.84
CA PRO A 68 2.53 6.22 21.05
C PRO A 68 4.03 6.45 20.78
N PHE A 69 4.55 5.77 19.75
CA PHE A 69 5.96 5.84 19.34
C PHE A 69 6.18 6.69 18.08
N SER A 70 5.18 7.47 17.65
CA SER A 70 5.25 8.29 16.43
C SER A 70 5.66 7.47 15.20
N HIS A 71 5.02 6.31 15.02
CA HIS A 71 5.28 5.33 13.97
C HIS A 71 5.50 5.98 12.59
N GLU A 72 6.53 5.50 11.90
CA GLU A 72 6.92 5.98 10.58
C GLU A 72 6.79 4.86 9.56
N PHE A 73 6.23 5.18 8.40
CA PHE A 73 5.89 4.20 7.38
C PHE A 73 5.85 4.84 6.00
N ILE A 74 5.75 4.03 4.96
CA ILE A 74 5.63 4.49 3.58
C ILE A 74 4.17 4.36 3.12
N GLN A 75 3.65 5.40 2.47
CA GLN A 75 2.44 5.35 1.66
C GLN A 75 2.81 5.56 0.20
N PHE A 76 2.25 4.78 -0.71
CA PHE A 76 2.51 4.97 -2.13
C PHE A 76 1.24 4.77 -2.96
N ILE A 77 1.23 5.40 -4.14
CA ILE A 77 0.14 5.33 -5.11
C ILE A 77 0.59 4.47 -6.27
N VAL A 78 -0.17 3.41 -6.52
CA VAL A 78 -0.05 2.57 -7.72
C VAL A 78 -1.12 3.00 -8.70
N GLU A 79 -0.78 3.15 -9.97
CA GLU A 79 -1.69 3.45 -11.07
C GLU A 79 -1.61 2.31 -12.08
N ASP A 80 -2.77 1.82 -12.50
CA ASP A 80 -2.86 1.00 -13.70
C ASP A 80 -2.74 1.91 -14.92
N SER A 81 -1.68 1.75 -15.71
CA SER A 81 -1.41 2.59 -16.88
C SER A 81 -2.50 2.48 -17.95
N THR A 82 -3.27 1.39 -17.98
CA THR A 82 -4.35 1.17 -18.94
C THR A 82 -5.64 1.87 -18.51
N THR A 83 -6.11 1.62 -17.28
CA THR A 83 -7.38 2.17 -16.80
C THR A 83 -7.24 3.52 -16.11
N ARG A 84 -6.01 3.95 -15.81
CA ARG A 84 -5.66 5.13 -14.98
C ARG A 84 -6.25 5.08 -13.57
N LYS A 85 -6.78 3.93 -13.14
CA LYS A 85 -7.26 3.72 -11.78
C LYS A 85 -6.08 3.71 -10.82
N ARG A 86 -6.27 4.38 -9.68
CA ARG A 86 -5.25 4.51 -8.64
C ARG A 86 -5.63 3.75 -7.39
N THR A 87 -4.68 2.99 -6.86
CA THR A 87 -4.78 2.36 -5.55
C THR A 87 -3.69 2.91 -4.65
N ARG A 88 -4.02 3.14 -3.38
CA ARG A 88 -3.07 3.59 -2.37
C ARG A 88 -2.80 2.45 -1.41
N ILE A 89 -1.52 2.22 -1.17
CA ILE A 89 -1.00 1.14 -0.34
C ILE A 89 -0.12 1.77 0.73
N ALA A 90 -0.08 1.16 1.91
CA ALA A 90 0.89 1.50 2.94
C ALA A 90 1.81 0.29 3.20
N VAL A 91 3.07 0.56 3.52
CA VAL A 91 4.00 -0.46 4.01
C VAL A 91 4.76 0.10 5.21
N GLY A 92 4.92 -0.71 6.25
CA GLY A 92 5.58 -0.28 7.48
C GLY A 92 6.12 -1.44 8.29
N ARG A 93 7.05 -1.11 9.17
CA ARG A 93 7.66 -2.03 10.12
C ARG A 93 7.08 -1.86 11.51
N GLU A 94 6.48 -2.92 12.04
CA GLU A 94 5.91 -3.00 13.38
C GLU A 94 6.68 -4.06 14.22
N GLU A 95 6.44 -4.11 15.53
CA GLU A 95 7.12 -5.07 16.42
C GLU A 95 6.91 -6.54 16.01
N THR A 96 5.80 -6.83 15.36
CA THR A 96 5.40 -8.17 14.91
C THR A 96 5.84 -8.49 13.49
N GLY A 97 6.47 -7.55 12.76
CA GLY A 97 6.98 -7.76 11.41
C GLY A 97 6.77 -6.57 10.47
N ASP A 98 7.08 -6.81 9.19
CA ASP A 98 6.94 -5.82 8.13
C ASP A 98 5.68 -6.14 7.31
N TRP A 99 4.79 -5.15 7.20
CA TRP A 99 3.43 -5.33 6.73
C TRP A 99 3.11 -4.41 5.56
N VAL A 100 2.43 -4.97 4.56
CA VAL A 100 1.81 -4.25 3.46
C VAL A 100 0.30 -4.21 3.71
N VAL A 101 -0.28 -3.02 3.63
CA VAL A 101 -1.70 -2.75 3.86
C VAL A 101 -2.35 -2.23 2.58
N CYS A 102 -3.29 -3.01 2.06
CA CYS A 102 -4.01 -2.77 0.80
C CYS A 102 -5.53 -2.67 1.03
N GLY A 103 -6.26 -2.20 0.01
CA GLY A 103 -7.73 -2.21 -0.01
C GLY A 103 -8.45 -1.39 1.06
N TRP A 104 -7.73 -0.50 1.75
CA TRP A 104 -8.34 0.42 2.71
C TRP A 104 -9.11 1.54 1.99
N ASN A 105 -10.34 1.82 2.44
CA ASN A 105 -11.10 3.01 2.01
C ASN A 105 -10.47 4.30 2.56
N TRP A 106 -9.51 4.84 1.82
CA TRP A 106 -8.85 6.10 2.13
C TRP A 106 -9.79 7.31 2.19
N ARG A 107 -10.99 7.22 1.58
CA ARG A 107 -11.98 8.30 1.58
C ARG A 107 -12.76 8.39 2.90
N SER A 108 -12.95 7.28 3.63
CA SER A 108 -13.58 7.34 4.96
C SER A 108 -12.74 8.13 5.95
N GLY A 109 -11.41 8.14 5.75
CA GLY A 109 -10.47 8.81 6.64
C GLY A 109 -10.24 8.10 7.98
N ASP A 110 -10.89 6.95 8.19
CA ASP A 110 -10.74 6.11 9.37
C ASP A 110 -9.75 4.99 9.08
N PRO A 111 -8.52 5.04 9.63
CA PRO A 111 -7.54 4.01 9.38
C PRO A 111 -7.92 2.69 10.04
N PRO A 112 -7.42 1.58 9.49
CA PRO A 112 -7.61 0.25 10.06
C PRO A 112 -6.98 0.10 11.44
N SER A 113 -6.09 1.03 11.82
CA SER A 113 -5.37 1.00 13.09
C SER A 113 -4.85 2.40 13.47
N HIS A 114 -4.66 2.61 14.78
CA HIS A 114 -4.02 3.81 15.32
C HIS A 114 -2.58 4.04 14.81
N HIS A 115 -1.91 2.98 14.32
CA HIS A 115 -0.59 3.07 13.69
C HIS A 115 -0.57 3.93 12.43
N TYR A 116 -1.74 4.17 11.81
CA TYR A 116 -1.88 4.97 10.58
C TYR A 116 -2.70 6.26 10.79
N ASN A 117 -3.11 6.55 12.03
CA ASN A 117 -3.93 7.72 12.36
C ASN A 117 -3.14 9.03 12.34
N LEU A 118 -3.81 10.10 11.89
CA LEU A 118 -3.23 11.42 11.67
C LEU A 118 -1.89 11.36 10.91
N PRO A 119 -1.92 10.92 9.64
CA PRO A 119 -0.72 10.83 8.82
C PRO A 119 -0.15 12.22 8.57
N LEU A 120 1.13 12.40 8.88
CA LEU A 120 1.88 13.62 8.62
C LEU A 120 2.99 13.32 7.61
N PRO A 121 2.94 13.88 6.38
CA PRO A 121 3.88 13.51 5.31
C PRO A 121 5.23 14.19 5.54
N LEU A 122 6.32 13.44 5.59
CA LEU A 122 7.66 13.96 5.86
C LEU A 122 8.37 14.29 4.55
N LEU A 123 8.48 13.29 3.68
CA LEU A 123 9.09 13.40 2.36
C LEU A 123 8.20 12.73 1.32
N SER A 124 8.14 13.28 0.11
CA SER A 124 7.43 12.66 -1.00
C SER A 124 8.33 12.56 -2.23
N LEU A 125 8.40 11.38 -2.82
CA LEU A 125 8.92 11.12 -4.15
C LEU A 125 7.77 11.21 -5.15
N ASN A 126 7.97 11.98 -6.22
CA ASN A 126 7.10 11.94 -7.39
C ASN A 126 7.91 11.40 -8.57
N PHE A 127 7.50 10.25 -9.09
CA PHE A 127 8.19 9.56 -10.17
C PHE A 127 7.73 10.15 -11.52
N HIS A 128 8.71 10.46 -12.36
CA HIS A 128 8.44 10.86 -13.74
C HIS A 128 7.84 9.69 -14.52
N GLU A 129 6.92 9.96 -15.44
CA GLU A 129 6.24 8.91 -16.23
C GLU A 129 7.22 7.97 -16.94
N SER A 130 8.34 8.50 -17.45
CA SER A 130 9.37 7.71 -18.13
C SER A 130 10.19 6.79 -17.22
N ASN A 131 10.06 6.90 -15.89
CA ASN A 131 10.88 6.15 -14.94
C ASN A 131 10.09 5.70 -13.70
N ARG A 132 8.80 5.37 -13.90
CA ARG A 132 7.99 4.85 -12.80
C ARG A 132 8.41 3.40 -12.49
N PRO A 133 8.57 3.05 -11.21
CA PRO A 133 8.79 1.67 -10.80
C PRO A 133 7.55 0.82 -11.11
N ASP A 134 7.75 -0.38 -11.65
CA ASP A 134 6.68 -1.38 -11.68
C ASP A 134 6.41 -1.95 -10.28
N ILE A 135 5.19 -2.45 -10.05
CA ILE A 135 4.78 -2.96 -8.75
C ILE A 135 5.58 -4.20 -8.30
N CYS A 136 6.11 -5.00 -9.24
CA CYS A 136 6.92 -6.18 -8.92
C CYS A 136 8.31 -5.77 -8.41
N ALA A 137 8.93 -4.74 -8.99
CA ALA A 137 10.19 -4.21 -8.52
C ALA A 137 10.07 -3.65 -7.09
N VAL A 138 8.96 -2.97 -6.81
CA VAL A 138 8.67 -2.42 -5.47
C VAL A 138 8.39 -3.51 -4.45
N SER A 139 7.64 -4.57 -4.80
CA SER A 139 7.41 -5.70 -3.90
C SER A 139 8.67 -6.49 -3.57
N ARG A 140 9.56 -6.68 -4.55
CA ARG A 140 10.89 -7.24 -4.31
C ARG A 140 11.72 -6.37 -3.38
N LEU A 141 11.67 -5.04 -3.55
CA LEU A 141 12.39 -4.12 -2.66
C LEU A 141 11.92 -4.29 -1.22
N PHE A 142 10.61 -4.29 -0.97
CA PHE A 142 10.08 -4.40 0.40
C PHE A 142 10.51 -5.71 1.08
N ALA A 143 10.34 -6.84 0.39
CA ALA A 143 10.75 -8.14 0.91
C ALA A 143 12.27 -8.19 1.18
N MET A 144 13.08 -7.65 0.27
CA MET A 144 14.53 -7.61 0.42
C MET A 144 14.98 -6.70 1.58
N VAL A 145 14.32 -5.56 1.81
CA VAL A 145 14.61 -4.72 3.00
C VAL A 145 14.24 -5.44 4.29
N THR A 146 13.11 -6.17 4.31
CA THR A 146 12.72 -7.04 5.43
C THR A 146 13.80 -8.08 5.73
N GLU A 147 14.29 -8.78 4.70
CA GLU A 147 15.32 -9.83 4.82
C GLU A 147 16.68 -9.30 5.31
N ARG A 148 17.05 -8.05 5.00
CA ARG A 148 18.30 -7.44 5.51
C ARG A 148 18.32 -7.40 7.04
N ARG A 149 17.16 -7.20 7.67
CA ARG A 149 17.01 -7.04 9.13
C ARG A 149 15.66 -7.61 9.58
N PRO A 150 15.52 -8.94 9.74
CA PRO A 150 14.21 -9.56 10.01
C PRO A 150 13.68 -9.26 11.43
N GLU A 151 14.57 -8.96 12.37
CA GLU A 151 14.21 -8.66 13.76
C GLU A 151 13.94 -7.18 13.97
N TYR A 152 12.85 -6.86 14.67
CA TYR A 152 12.60 -5.50 15.15
C TYR A 152 13.54 -5.19 16.32
N ARG A 153 14.33 -4.12 16.19
CA ARG A 153 15.24 -3.67 17.24
C ARG A 153 14.90 -2.25 17.67
N MET A 154 14.34 -2.13 18.89
CA MET A 154 13.85 -0.87 19.48
C MET A 154 14.85 0.30 19.57
N VAL A 155 16.12 0.10 19.22
CA VAL A 155 17.16 1.15 19.29
C VAL A 155 17.73 1.50 17.92
N ARG A 156 17.50 0.67 16.88
CA ARG A 156 18.14 0.82 15.57
C ARG A 156 17.17 0.52 14.44
N GLU A 157 16.87 -0.76 14.19
CA GLU A 157 16.07 -1.22 13.05
C GLU A 157 14.55 -1.17 13.31
N MET A 158 14.05 0.00 13.69
CA MET A 158 12.63 0.28 13.96
C MET A 158 11.86 0.72 12.70
N CYS A 159 10.62 1.20 12.89
CA CYS A 159 9.76 1.73 11.84
C CYS A 159 10.41 2.82 10.95
N TRP A 160 11.13 3.77 11.55
CA TRP A 160 11.80 4.85 10.79
C TRP A 160 12.92 4.32 9.89
N TRP A 161 13.70 3.34 10.36
CA TRP A 161 14.80 2.75 9.59
C TRP A 161 14.28 2.05 8.33
N TYR A 162 13.16 1.34 8.46
CA TYR A 162 12.53 0.66 7.35
C TYR A 162 11.99 1.66 6.31
N ALA A 163 11.28 2.69 6.77
CA ALA A 163 10.76 3.74 5.90
C ALA A 163 11.89 4.52 5.19
N GLU A 164 12.93 4.89 5.92
CA GLU A 164 14.14 5.52 5.37
C GLU A 164 14.79 4.66 4.29
N THR A 165 15.08 3.39 4.60
CA THR A 165 15.79 2.49 3.70
C THR A 165 15.03 2.31 2.39
N ILE A 166 13.70 2.13 2.45
CA ILE A 166 12.88 2.06 1.23
C ILE A 166 12.92 3.38 0.47
N PHE A 167 12.76 4.50 1.16
CA PHE A 167 12.70 5.81 0.53
C PHE A 167 14.00 6.13 -0.22
N GLU A 168 15.15 5.90 0.42
CA GLU A 168 16.47 6.15 -0.17
C GLU A 168 16.76 5.21 -1.34
N GLU A 169 16.45 3.92 -1.22
CA GLU A 169 16.61 2.95 -2.30
C GLU A 169 15.75 3.32 -3.52
N MET A 170 14.50 3.73 -3.30
CA MET A 170 13.61 4.17 -4.38
C MET A 170 14.11 5.45 -5.05
N HIS A 171 14.57 6.42 -4.25
CA HIS A 171 15.12 7.66 -4.79
C HIS A 171 16.39 7.39 -5.61
N SER A 172 17.31 6.57 -5.09
CA SER A 172 18.58 6.21 -5.73
C SER A 172 18.37 5.49 -7.06
N ARG A 173 17.42 4.54 -7.12
CA ARG A 173 17.19 3.71 -8.32
C ARG A 173 16.42 4.44 -9.43
N TYR A 174 15.45 5.28 -9.06
CA TYR A 174 14.48 5.82 -10.03
C TYR A 174 14.59 7.34 -10.26
N GLY A 175 15.61 8.01 -9.71
CA GLY A 175 15.95 9.40 -10.06
C GLY A 175 14.74 10.34 -10.12
N CYS A 176 14.16 10.64 -8.96
CA CYS A 176 12.87 11.32 -8.84
C CYS A 176 12.95 12.65 -8.07
N SER A 177 11.94 13.50 -8.25
CA SER A 177 11.84 14.74 -7.49
C SER A 177 11.47 14.46 -6.03
N ILE A 178 12.27 15.01 -5.10
CA ILE A 178 11.95 15.00 -3.67
C ILE A 178 11.21 16.29 -3.31
N LYS A 179 10.03 16.13 -2.72
CA LYS A 179 9.36 17.20 -1.98
C LYS A 179 9.59 16.99 -0.48
N GLU A 180 10.28 17.94 0.14
CA GLU A 180 10.40 18.02 1.59
C GLU A 180 9.32 18.91 2.19
N TRP A 181 8.60 18.37 3.18
CA TRP A 181 7.53 19.11 3.86
C TRP A 181 8.10 19.96 5.00
N LYS A 182 7.45 21.07 5.35
CA LYS A 182 7.94 22.03 6.37
C LYS A 182 8.25 21.40 7.74
N TRP A 183 7.58 20.29 8.07
CA TRP A 183 7.69 19.55 9.32
C TRP A 183 8.54 18.28 9.19
N ALA A 184 9.23 18.08 8.07
CA ALA A 184 10.04 16.88 7.85
C ALA A 184 11.25 16.78 8.80
N LYS A 185 11.68 17.90 9.40
CA LYS A 185 12.64 17.92 10.51
C LYS A 185 12.26 17.07 11.74
N TYR A 186 11.01 16.62 11.82
CA TYR A 186 10.54 15.72 12.87
C TYR A 186 10.70 14.22 12.51
N ARG A 187 11.26 13.87 11.34
CA ARG A 187 11.73 12.49 11.05
C ARG A 187 12.60 11.97 12.20
N TYR A 188 12.55 10.67 12.45
CA TYR A 188 13.30 9.97 13.50
C TYR A 188 12.97 10.37 14.94
N SER A 189 12.05 11.34 15.14
CA SER A 189 11.73 11.84 16.47
C SER A 189 10.46 11.21 17.04
N PHE A 190 10.49 10.98 18.35
CA PHE A 190 9.30 10.78 19.16
C PHE A 190 8.64 12.14 19.38
N ILE A 191 7.48 12.38 18.77
CA ILE A 191 6.75 13.66 18.87
C ILE A 191 6.20 13.92 20.28
N VAL A 192 6.35 12.94 21.18
CA VAL A 192 6.00 12.98 22.60
C VAL A 192 6.57 14.21 23.32
N VAL A 193 7.67 14.80 22.84
CA VAL A 193 8.37 15.94 23.48
C VAL A 193 8.08 17.31 22.85
N THR A 194 7.23 17.39 21.82
CA THR A 194 6.90 18.70 21.20
C THR A 194 5.97 19.53 22.10
N ARG A 195 6.29 20.82 22.30
CA ARG A 195 5.45 21.77 23.07
C ARG A 195 3.99 21.67 22.61
N LEU A 196 3.00 21.76 23.51
CA LEU A 196 1.56 21.58 23.20
C LEU A 196 1.08 22.35 21.94
N PHE A 197 1.60 23.56 21.73
CA PHE A 197 1.31 24.38 20.53
C PHE A 197 1.84 23.78 19.23
N GLN A 198 3.06 23.23 19.23
CA GLN A 198 3.63 22.54 18.08
C GLN A 198 2.80 21.31 17.76
N ARG A 199 2.35 20.55 18.77
CA ARG A 199 1.47 19.40 18.58
C ARG A 199 0.13 19.78 17.93
N ARG A 200 -0.48 20.91 18.30
CA ARG A 200 -1.70 21.43 17.64
C ARG A 200 -1.47 21.77 16.18
N ALA A 201 -0.38 22.47 15.86
CA ALA A 201 -0.04 22.80 14.48
C ALA A 201 0.21 21.55 13.62
N LEU A 202 0.97 20.58 14.13
CA LEU A 202 1.23 19.32 13.44
C LEU A 202 -0.06 18.51 13.21
N ARG A 203 -0.97 18.47 14.19
CA ARG A 203 -2.29 17.85 14.02
C ARG A 203 -3.09 18.49 12.90
N LYS A 204 -3.17 19.82 12.84
CA LYS A 204 -3.86 20.53 11.76
C LYS A 204 -3.29 20.16 10.38
N HIS A 205 -1.97 20.03 10.26
CA HIS A 205 -1.32 19.61 9.02
C HIS A 205 -1.60 18.14 8.67
N ALA A 206 -1.61 17.25 9.66
CA ALA A 206 -1.97 15.85 9.46
C ALA A 206 -3.44 15.68 9.04
N GLU A 207 -4.35 16.45 9.63
CA GLU A 207 -5.77 16.47 9.24
C GLU A 207 -5.93 16.99 7.80
N ALA A 208 -5.24 18.06 7.44
CA ALA A 208 -5.25 18.58 6.07
C ALA A 208 -4.69 17.56 5.07
N PHE A 209 -3.61 16.85 5.42
CA PHE A 209 -3.05 15.80 4.57
C PHE A 209 -3.99 14.60 4.45
N ARG A 210 -4.67 14.20 5.53
CA ARG A 210 -5.69 13.15 5.50
C ARG A 210 -6.82 13.50 4.52
N LEU A 211 -7.30 14.75 4.55
CA LEU A 211 -8.30 15.23 3.59
C LEU A 211 -7.76 15.23 2.16
N GLN A 212 -6.51 15.63 1.96
CA GLN A 212 -5.86 15.56 0.66
C GLN A 212 -5.80 14.11 0.15
N ILE A 213 -5.38 13.16 0.98
CA ILE A 213 -5.35 11.72 0.65
C ILE A 213 -6.72 11.23 0.19
N ALA A 214 -7.77 11.54 0.94
CA ALA A 214 -9.14 11.15 0.63
C ALA A 214 -9.61 11.68 -0.74
N ASN A 215 -9.19 12.89 -1.10
CA ASN A 215 -9.58 13.55 -2.34
C ASN A 215 -8.73 13.15 -3.56
N THR A 216 -7.54 12.58 -3.37
CA THR A 216 -6.64 12.22 -4.49
C THR A 216 -7.00 10.88 -5.14
N MET A 217 -7.89 10.11 -4.53
CA MET A 217 -8.37 8.83 -5.05
C MET A 217 -9.62 9.06 -5.92
N HIS A 218 -9.44 9.00 -7.24
CA HIS A 218 -10.53 8.86 -8.20
C HIS A 218 -10.84 7.37 -8.33
N TYR A 219 -11.97 6.94 -7.77
CA TYR A 219 -12.45 5.56 -7.84
C TYR A 219 -13.29 5.36 -9.11
#